data_AF-A0A3A8JUU3-F1
#
_entry.id   AF-A0A3A8JUU3-F1
#
_cell.length_a   1.000
_cell.length_b   1.000
_cell.length_c   1.000
_cell.angle_alpha   90.00
_cell.angle_beta   90.00
_cell.angle_gamma   90.00
#
_symmetry.space_group_name_H-M   'P 1'
#
loop_
_entity.id
_entity.type
_entity.pdbx_description
1 polymer ?
#
loop_
_entity_poly.entity_id
_entity_poly.type
_entity_poly.pdbx_seq_one_letter_code
_entity_poly.pdbx_strand_id
1 'polypeptide(L)'
;MGCLDENALLDYAGGHLPDAARADLDAHVSGCASCRHLLAQWLNAGADDGDVGDSGDPERTVPLSPVRARRGGPDAEPSRAPPPAPRGGLAQGTHVGRYVVLRPVGEGG
;
A
#
# COMPACT_ATOMS: atom_id res chain seq x y z
N MET A 1 29.96 -9.42 -22.00
CA MET A 1 29.48 -8.27 -21.23
C MET A 1 29.05 -8.78 -19.87
N GLY A 2 29.76 -8.40 -18.81
CA GLY A 2 29.47 -8.87 -17.46
C GLY A 2 28.16 -8.30 -16.96
N CYS A 3 27.40 -9.09 -16.19
CA CYS A 3 26.29 -8.58 -15.41
C CYS A 3 26.81 -7.64 -14.31
N LEU A 4 25.92 -6.84 -13.74
CA LEU A 4 26.27 -6.08 -12.54
C LEU A 4 26.64 -7.00 -11.38
N ASP A 5 27.49 -6.47 -10.51
CA ASP A 5 27.78 -7.07 -9.23
C ASP A 5 26.51 -7.15 -8.38
N GLU A 6 26.40 -8.22 -7.60
CA GLU A 6 25.25 -8.48 -6.74
C GLU A 6 25.05 -7.36 -5.72
N ASN A 7 26.13 -6.83 -5.14
CA ASN A 7 26.04 -5.74 -4.16
C ASN A 7 25.51 -4.46 -4.80
N ALA A 8 25.96 -4.14 -6.02
CA ALA A 8 25.47 -2.98 -6.76
C ALA A 8 23.96 -3.09 -7.08
N LEU A 9 23.47 -4.31 -7.33
CA LEU A 9 22.05 -4.55 -7.58
C LEU A 9 21.22 -4.50 -6.28
N LEU A 10 21.79 -4.90 -5.15
CA LEU A 10 21.17 -4.75 -3.82
C LEU A 10 21.09 -3.28 -3.40
N ASP A 11 22.16 -2.50 -3.58
CA ASP A 11 22.15 -1.05 -3.34
C ASP A 11 21.10 -0.34 -4.19
N TYR A 12 20.87 -0.83 -5.41
CA TYR A 12 19.85 -0.32 -6.33
C TYR A 12 18.45 -0.61 -5.83
N ALA A 13 18.18 -1.86 -5.44
CA ALA A 13 16.90 -2.26 -4.86
C ALA A 13 16.62 -1.53 -3.53
N GLY A 14 17.66 -1.26 -2.72
CA GLY A 14 17.56 -0.53 -1.45
C GLY A 14 17.49 1.00 -1.59
N GLY A 15 17.71 1.55 -2.79
CA GLY A 15 17.69 3.00 -3.03
C GLY A 15 18.89 3.76 -2.46
N HIS A 16 20.01 3.08 -2.18
CA HIS A 16 21.22 3.67 -1.61
C HIS A 16 22.14 4.34 -2.65
N LEU A 17 21.83 4.19 -3.95
CA LEU A 17 22.62 4.80 -5.02
C LEU A 17 22.23 6.27 -5.32
N PRO A 18 23.22 7.12 -5.61
CA PRO A 18 22.98 8.47 -6.12
C PRO A 18 22.28 8.42 -7.48
N ASP A 19 21.48 9.45 -7.80
CA ASP A 19 20.63 9.49 -9.02
C ASP A 19 21.39 9.22 -10.32
N ALA A 20 22.62 9.74 -10.44
CA ALA A 20 23.45 9.51 -11.62
C ALA A 20 23.77 8.02 -11.82
N ALA A 21 24.14 7.31 -10.74
CA ALA A 21 24.43 5.89 -10.81
C ALA A 21 23.14 5.06 -11.05
N ARG A 22 22.01 5.46 -10.46
CA ARG A 22 20.72 4.80 -10.70
C ARG A 22 20.34 4.79 -12.18
N ALA A 23 20.56 5.89 -12.91
CA ALA A 23 20.23 5.97 -14.33
C ALA A 23 21.06 4.98 -15.18
N ASP A 24 22.35 4.85 -14.89
CA ASP A 24 23.23 3.90 -15.59
C ASP A 24 22.84 2.44 -15.30
N LEU A 25 22.49 2.14 -14.05
CA LEU A 25 22.00 0.81 -13.65
C LEU A 25 20.65 0.48 -14.29
N ASP A 26 19.72 1.43 -14.33
CA ASP A 26 18.41 1.26 -14.95
C ASP A 26 18.52 0.96 -16.45
N ALA A 27 19.41 1.68 -17.15
CA ALA A 27 19.71 1.42 -18.55
C ALA A 27 20.27 0.00 -18.77
N HIS A 28 21.16 -0.48 -17.89
CA HIS A 28 21.68 -1.84 -17.97
C HIS A 28 20.60 -2.88 -17.68
N VAL A 29 19.83 -2.71 -16.60
CA VAL A 29 18.75 -3.63 -16.21
C VAL A 29 17.71 -3.72 -17.33
N SER A 30 17.34 -2.60 -17.96
CA SER A 30 16.43 -2.58 -19.10
C SER A 30 16.95 -3.39 -20.30
N GLY A 31 18.27 -3.44 -20.51
CA GLY A 31 18.91 -4.21 -21.58
C GLY A 31 19.30 -5.65 -21.24
N CYS A 32 19.33 -6.02 -19.95
CA CYS A 32 19.92 -7.27 -19.48
C CYS A 32 18.87 -8.19 -18.83
N ALA A 33 18.54 -9.31 -19.50
CA ALA A 33 17.50 -10.23 -19.04
C ALA A 33 17.83 -10.93 -17.70
N SER A 34 19.10 -11.29 -17.48
CA SER A 34 19.56 -11.92 -16.23
C SER A 34 19.41 -10.97 -15.03
N CYS A 35 19.83 -9.71 -15.18
CA CYS A 35 19.69 -8.70 -14.12
C CYS A 35 18.21 -8.42 -13.78
N ARG A 36 17.32 -8.38 -14.77
CA ARG A 36 15.86 -8.26 -14.53
C ARG A 36 15.31 -9.45 -13.76
N HIS A 37 15.74 -10.66 -14.11
CA HIS A 37 15.27 -11.87 -13.45
C HIS A 37 15.72 -11.92 -11.98
N LEU A 38 16.97 -11.57 -11.70
CA LEU A 38 17.51 -11.51 -10.33
C LEU A 38 16.75 -10.48 -9.48
N LEU A 39 16.54 -9.28 -10.02
CA LEU A 39 15.80 -8.20 -9.34
C LEU A 39 14.35 -8.62 -9.04
N ALA A 40 13.67 -9.25 -10.01
CA ALA A 40 12.33 -9.77 -9.81
C ALA A 40 12.29 -10.85 -8.71
N GLN A 41 13.29 -11.72 -8.64
CA GLN A 41 13.38 -12.75 -7.60
C GLN A 41 13.42 -12.13 -6.20
N TRP A 42 14.23 -11.09 -5.99
CA TRP A 42 14.33 -10.43 -4.68
C TRP A 42 13.09 -9.63 -4.29
N LEU A 43 12.48 -8.91 -5.25
CA LEU A 43 11.24 -8.17 -4.99
C LEU A 43 10.08 -9.11 -4.62
N ASN A 44 10.05 -10.32 -5.18
CA ASN A 44 9.04 -11.33 -4.86
C ASN A 44 9.37 -12.07 -3.53
N ALA A 45 10.65 -12.29 -3.22
CA ALA A 45 11.04 -12.96 -1.98
C ALA A 45 10.61 -12.19 -0.72
N GLY A 46 10.64 -10.85 -0.75
CA GLY A 46 10.17 -10.03 0.39
C GLY A 46 8.65 -9.91 0.54
N ALA A 47 7.86 -10.48 -0.38
CA ALA A 47 6.40 -10.46 -0.34
C ALA A 47 5.79 -11.70 0.31
N ASP A 48 6.56 -12.76 0.54
CA ASP A 48 6.10 -14.04 1.09
C ASP A 48 6.13 -14.07 2.64
N ASP A 49 6.88 -13.18 3.29
CA ASP A 49 6.97 -13.07 4.76
C ASP A 49 5.75 -12.35 5.43
N GLY A 50 4.66 -12.15 4.69
CA GLY A 50 3.52 -11.31 5.08
C GLY A 50 2.22 -12.01 5.47
N ASP A 51 2.20 -13.35 5.60
CA ASP A 51 1.04 -14.11 6.09
C ASP A 51 1.35 -14.75 7.45
N VAL A 52 1.43 -13.91 8.49
CA VAL A 52 1.03 -14.36 9.82
C VAL A 52 -0.23 -13.58 10.14
N GLY A 53 -1.35 -14.16 9.71
CA GLY A 53 -2.68 -13.77 10.16
C GLY A 53 -2.69 -13.75 11.68
N ASP A 54 -2.68 -12.53 12.22
CA ASP A 54 -3.18 -12.21 13.56
C ASP A 54 -4.63 -12.69 13.61
N SER A 55 -4.79 -13.96 13.96
CA SER A 55 -6.04 -14.54 14.41
C SER A 55 -6.32 -13.97 15.79
N GLY A 56 -6.59 -12.67 15.85
CA GLY A 56 -7.17 -12.00 17.00
C GLY A 56 -8.65 -12.37 17.10
N ASP A 57 -8.91 -13.49 17.78
CA ASP A 57 -10.04 -13.78 18.67
C ASP A 57 -11.39 -13.05 18.40
N PRO A 58 -12.45 -13.75 17.94
CA PRO A 58 -13.77 -13.15 17.73
C PRO A 58 -14.59 -12.87 19.01
N GLU A 59 -14.06 -13.03 20.23
CA GLU A 59 -14.83 -12.95 21.48
C GLU A 59 -14.40 -11.80 22.43
N ARG A 60 -14.33 -10.57 21.90
CA ARG A 60 -14.48 -9.38 22.78
C ARG A 60 -15.68 -8.52 22.41
N THR A 61 -16.85 -9.07 22.73
CA THR A 61 -18.09 -8.33 22.93
C THR A 61 -17.96 -7.30 24.05
N VAL A 62 -17.98 -6.01 23.72
CA VAL A 62 -18.73 -5.01 24.52
C VAL A 62 -19.33 -3.96 23.57
N PRO A 63 -20.66 -3.85 23.46
CA PRO A 63 -21.28 -2.73 22.77
C PRO A 63 -21.30 -1.53 23.72
N LEU A 64 -20.43 -0.55 23.50
CA LEU A 64 -20.62 0.78 24.09
C LEU A 64 -21.22 1.70 23.03
N SER A 65 -22.55 1.59 22.91
CA SER A 65 -23.41 2.59 22.31
C SER A 65 -23.05 3.98 22.86
N PRO A 66 -22.63 4.96 22.04
CA PRO A 66 -22.69 6.34 22.45
C PRO A 66 -24.15 6.79 22.33
N VAL A 67 -24.92 6.64 23.41
CA VAL A 67 -26.13 7.47 23.61
C VAL A 67 -25.63 8.91 23.75
N ARG A 68 -25.44 9.58 22.62
CA ARG A 68 -25.29 11.03 22.59
C ARG A 68 -26.64 11.61 23.00
N ALA A 69 -26.67 12.08 24.24
CA ALA A 69 -27.69 12.99 24.74
C ALA A 69 -27.89 14.11 23.72
N ARG A 70 -29.10 14.15 23.16
CA ARG A 70 -29.57 15.16 22.23
C ARG A 70 -29.56 16.50 22.96
N ARG A 71 -28.71 17.43 22.51
CA ARG A 71 -28.97 18.86 22.68
C ARG A 71 -29.63 19.31 21.38
N GLY A 72 -30.95 19.43 21.44
CA GLY A 72 -31.75 19.89 20.30
C GLY A 72 -31.41 21.32 19.92
N GLY A 73 -31.10 21.53 18.65
CA GLY A 73 -31.22 22.80 17.95
C GLY A 73 -32.13 22.56 16.74
N PRO A 74 -33.23 23.32 16.57
CA PRO A 74 -34.19 23.07 15.51
C PRO A 74 -33.89 23.94 14.30
N ASP A 75 -32.88 23.61 13.50
CA ASP A 75 -32.73 24.20 12.16
C ASP A 75 -31.99 23.24 11.20
N ALA A 76 -32.76 22.79 10.20
CA ALA A 76 -32.40 22.48 8.82
C ALA A 76 -31.14 21.62 8.51
N GLU A 77 -31.33 20.33 8.18
CA GLU A 77 -31.39 19.84 6.79
C GLU A 77 -31.51 18.29 6.78
N PRO A 78 -32.11 17.68 5.74
CA PRO A 78 -32.40 16.25 5.73
C PRO A 78 -31.09 15.47 5.73
N SER A 79 -30.93 14.64 6.77
CA SER A 79 -29.86 13.66 6.91
C SER A 79 -29.89 12.73 5.70
N ARG A 80 -29.12 13.10 4.67
CA ARG A 80 -28.80 12.22 3.55
C ARG A 80 -28.04 11.07 4.17
N ALA A 81 -28.66 9.88 4.15
CA ALA A 81 -28.05 8.66 4.64
C ALA A 81 -26.58 8.61 4.19
N PRO A 82 -25.62 8.26 5.09
CA PRO A 82 -24.25 8.07 4.67
C PRO A 82 -24.26 7.09 3.49
N PRO A 83 -23.54 7.39 2.39
CA PRO A 83 -23.51 6.47 1.25
C PRO A 83 -23.06 5.08 1.74
N PRO A 84 -23.63 4.00 1.16
CA PRO A 84 -23.19 2.66 1.49
C PRO A 84 -21.67 2.58 1.34
N ALA A 85 -21.00 1.98 2.33
CA ALA A 85 -19.55 1.76 2.28
C ALA A 85 -19.20 1.15 0.91
N PRO A 86 -18.23 1.72 0.16
CA PRO A 86 -17.85 1.16 -1.12
C PRO A 86 -17.36 -0.27 -0.90
N ARG A 87 -18.10 -1.22 -1.46
CA ARG A 87 -17.71 -2.62 -1.49
C ARG A 87 -16.60 -2.73 -2.55
N GLY A 88 -15.33 -2.80 -2.13
CA GLY A 88 -14.24 -3.20 -3.03
C GLY A 88 -13.04 -2.26 -3.18
N GLY A 89 -12.91 -1.19 -2.40
CA GLY A 89 -11.74 -0.32 -2.54
C GLY A 89 -11.57 0.73 -1.46
N LEU A 90 -10.35 1.27 -1.36
CA LEU A 90 -10.05 2.40 -0.50
C LEU A 90 -10.66 3.68 -1.11
N ALA A 91 -11.46 4.39 -0.33
CA ALA A 91 -12.07 5.64 -0.77
C ALA A 91 -11.02 6.74 -0.96
N GLN A 92 -11.30 7.69 -1.86
CA GLN A 92 -10.52 8.92 -1.94
C GLN A 92 -10.54 9.64 -0.57
N GLY A 93 -9.38 10.11 -0.12
CA GLY A 93 -9.19 10.72 1.19
C GLY A 93 -8.88 9.73 2.31
N THR A 94 -8.96 8.42 2.05
CA THR A 94 -8.55 7.41 3.04
C THR A 94 -7.05 7.50 3.28
N HIS A 95 -6.67 7.57 4.56
CA HIS A 95 -5.27 7.51 4.98
C HIS A 95 -4.82 6.06 5.13
N VAL A 96 -3.69 5.73 4.52
CA VAL A 96 -3.00 4.45 4.66
C VAL A 96 -1.60 4.75 5.21
N GLY A 97 -1.47 4.68 6.52
CA GLY A 97 -0.29 5.17 7.23
C GLY A 97 -0.05 6.66 6.94
N ARG A 98 1.07 6.98 6.30
CA ARG A 98 1.46 8.35 5.93
C ARG A 98 0.88 8.84 4.61
N TYR A 99 0.23 7.97 3.84
CA TYR A 99 -0.29 8.29 2.52
C TYR A 99 -1.79 8.57 2.54
N VAL A 100 -2.28 9.32 1.55
CA VAL A 100 -3.69 9.60 1.33
C VAL A 100 -4.09 9.19 -0.08
N VAL A 101 -5.21 8.47 -0.20
CA VAL A 101 -5.72 8.04 -1.50
C VAL A 101 -6.29 9.24 -2.26
N LEU A 102 -5.70 9.57 -3.40
CA LEU A 102 -6.17 10.70 -4.23
C LEU A 102 -7.27 10.30 -5.21
N ARG A 103 -7.19 9.12 -5.82
CA ARG A 103 -8.23 8.60 -6.72
C ARG A 103 -8.07 7.08 -6.88
N PRO A 104 -9.15 6.29 -6.78
CA PRO A 104 -9.11 4.87 -7.12
C PRO A 104 -8.95 4.67 -8.64
N VAL A 105 -8.13 3.70 -9.05
CA VAL A 105 -7.81 3.44 -10.47
C VAL A 105 -8.35 2.11 -10.99
N GLY A 106 -8.88 1.25 -10.12
CA GLY A 106 -9.47 -0.04 -10.46
C GLY A 106 -9.57 -0.95 -9.23
N GLU A 107 -10.32 -2.04 -9.37
CA GLU A 107 -10.47 -3.10 -8.37
C GLU A 107 -9.93 -4.39 -9.03
N GLY A 108 -9.00 -5.10 -8.38
CA GLY A 108 -8.38 -6.31 -8.94
C GLY A 108 -9.34 -7.50 -8.88
N GLY A 109 -9.42 -8.29 -9.95
CA GLY A 109 -10.24 -9.50 -10.08
C GLY A 109 -9.54 -10.59 -10.88
#